data_AF-A0A845HAK4-F1
#
_entry.id   AF-A0A845HAK4-F1
#
_cell.length_a   1.000
_cell.length_b   1.000
_cell.length_c   1.000
_cell.angle_alpha   90.00
_cell.angle_beta   90.00
_cell.angle_gamma   90.00
#
_symmetry.space_group_name_H-M   'P 1'
#
loop_
_entity.id
_entity.type
_entity.pdbx_description
1 polymer ?
#
loop_
_entity_poly.entity_id
_entity_poly.type
_entity_poly.pdbx_seq_one_letter_code
_entity_poly.pdbx_strand_id
1 'polypeptide(L)'
;MSLATQHLPVLDAAHRGDPAALAQLLRLCQPDIRRYAQRNCLVADVDDAVQEALLVLSRRLSSVRALAAFSGWLFQVVKRACRRLGRAALGHDPWDDERADQWLASQDTAGLRLELVNALESLPADYLQVVLLRDFAEMSIAEIAAEVGDSTAAVKSRLHRARTMAREYLIG
;
A
#
# COMPACT_ATOMS: atom_id res chain seq x y z
N MET A 1 8.06 -7.98 0.86
CA MET A 1 8.84 -9.20 1.16
C MET A 1 9.00 -9.21 2.67
N SER A 2 8.49 -10.16 3.46
CA SER A 2 8.47 -11.59 3.13
C SER A 2 7.68 -12.46 4.14
N LEU A 3 6.58 -11.99 4.76
CA LEU A 3 5.80 -12.84 5.71
C LEU A 3 5.43 -14.19 5.09
N ALA A 4 4.98 -14.20 3.83
CA ALA A 4 4.58 -15.41 3.12
C ALA A 4 5.74 -16.40 2.91
N THR A 5 6.96 -15.91 2.68
CA THR A 5 8.12 -16.79 2.38
C THR A 5 8.81 -17.28 3.65
N GLN A 6 8.82 -16.48 4.73
CA GLN A 6 9.46 -16.85 6.00
C GLN A 6 8.64 -17.85 6.81
N HIS A 7 7.31 -17.85 6.64
CA HIS A 7 6.39 -18.68 7.41
C HIS A 7 5.46 -19.51 6.52
N LEU A 8 5.93 -19.89 5.33
CA LEU A 8 5.15 -20.64 4.35
C LEU A 8 4.49 -21.89 4.93
N PRO A 9 5.15 -22.73 5.78
CA PRO A 9 4.50 -23.90 6.37
C PRO A 9 3.30 -23.57 7.28
N VAL A 10 3.43 -22.53 8.10
CA VAL A 10 2.37 -22.07 9.01
C VAL A 10 1.22 -21.45 8.21
N LEU A 11 1.55 -20.65 7.20
CA LEU A 11 0.57 -20.04 6.31
C LEU A 11 -0.23 -21.10 5.54
N ASP A 12 0.44 -22.11 5.02
CA ASP A 12 -0.15 -23.20 4.24
C ASP A 12 -1.05 -24.11 5.11
N ALA A 13 -0.60 -24.47 6.31
CA ALA A 13 -1.43 -25.21 7.28
C ALA A 13 -2.67 -24.40 7.72
N ALA A 14 -2.49 -23.12 8.04
CA ALA A 14 -3.61 -22.23 8.40
C ALA A 14 -4.60 -22.05 7.23
N HIS A 15 -4.10 -21.94 6.00
CA HIS A 15 -4.92 -21.83 4.79
C HIS A 15 -5.80 -23.07 4.55
N ARG A 16 -5.27 -24.26 4.86
CA ARG A 16 -6.03 -25.53 4.88
C ARG A 16 -7.00 -25.69 6.05
N GLY A 17 -7.05 -24.74 6.97
CA GLY A 17 -8.01 -24.73 8.09
C GLY A 17 -7.48 -25.27 9.41
N ASP A 18 -6.16 -25.43 9.57
CA ASP A 18 -5.57 -25.78 10.87
C ASP A 18 -5.75 -24.61 11.87
N PRO A 19 -6.52 -24.80 12.96
CA PRO A 19 -6.80 -23.73 13.92
C PRO A 19 -5.57 -23.31 14.74
N ALA A 20 -4.64 -24.23 15.03
CA ALA A 20 -3.41 -23.93 15.76
C ALA A 20 -2.45 -23.13 14.89
N ALA A 21 -2.31 -23.52 13.62
CA ALA A 21 -1.53 -22.77 12.64
C ALA A 21 -2.13 -21.38 12.41
N LEU A 22 -3.47 -21.26 12.36
CA LEU A 22 -4.14 -19.96 12.23
C LEU A 22 -3.83 -19.06 13.43
N ALA A 23 -3.95 -19.56 14.65
CA ALA A 23 -3.63 -18.80 15.86
C ALA A 23 -2.16 -18.32 15.87
N GLN A 24 -1.23 -19.17 15.41
CA GLN A 24 0.16 -18.80 15.25
C GLN A 24 0.36 -17.72 14.17
N LEU A 25 -0.29 -17.88 13.01
CA LEU A 25 -0.21 -16.92 11.90
C LEU A 25 -0.71 -15.54 12.33
N LEU A 26 -1.81 -15.46 13.09
CA LEU A 26 -2.34 -14.20 13.61
C LEU A 26 -1.31 -13.47 14.48
N ARG A 27 -0.63 -14.19 15.40
CA ARG A 27 0.43 -13.61 16.25
C ARG A 27 1.62 -13.12 15.42
N LEU A 28 2.03 -13.88 14.41
CA LEU A 28 3.13 -13.52 13.52
C LEU A 28 2.81 -12.27 12.67
N CYS A 29 1.56 -12.14 12.21
CA CYS A 29 1.16 -11.05 11.33
C CYS A 29 0.85 -9.75 12.09
N GLN A 30 0.46 -9.81 13.37
CA GLN A 30 0.03 -8.65 14.14
C GLN A 30 1.02 -7.47 14.12
N PRO A 31 2.35 -7.65 14.32
CA PRO A 31 3.30 -6.53 14.28
C PRO A 31 3.36 -5.83 12.92
N ASP A 32 3.27 -6.59 11.83
CA ASP A 32 3.30 -6.03 10.47
C ASP A 32 1.97 -5.35 10.10
N ILE A 33 0.84 -5.94 10.50
CA ILE A 33 -0.48 -5.32 10.39
C ILE A 33 -0.48 -3.97 11.10
N ARG A 34 0.04 -3.90 12.33
CA ARG A 34 0.16 -2.65 13.11
C ARG A 34 1.03 -1.64 12.39
N ARG A 35 2.20 -2.04 11.90
CA ARG A 35 3.10 -1.16 11.15
C ARG A 35 2.44 -0.60 9.88
N TYR A 36 1.65 -1.40 9.18
CA TYR A 36 0.89 -0.93 8.02
C TYR A 36 -0.24 0.02 8.45
N ALA A 37 -0.98 -0.30 9.50
CA ALA A 37 -2.04 0.56 10.01
C ALA A 37 -1.50 1.94 10.43
N GLN A 38 -0.40 2.00 11.20
CA GLN A 38 0.25 3.26 11.61
C GLN A 38 0.63 4.18 10.44
N ARG A 39 0.92 3.61 9.26
CA ARG A 39 1.29 4.37 8.06
C ARG A 39 0.10 4.78 7.19
N ASN A 40 -1.06 4.14 7.34
CA ASN A 40 -2.17 4.26 6.40
C ASN A 40 -3.49 4.72 7.06
N CYS A 41 -3.65 4.54 8.36
CA CYS A 41 -4.75 5.09 9.13
C CYS A 41 -4.45 6.56 9.43
N LEU A 42 -5.17 7.47 8.78
CA LEU A 42 -5.03 8.92 8.97
C LEU A 42 -5.74 9.40 10.25
N VAL A 43 -6.98 8.94 10.44
CA VAL A 43 -7.89 9.41 11.50
C VAL A 43 -8.40 8.26 12.38
N ALA A 44 -8.39 7.04 11.85
CA ALA A 44 -8.86 5.86 12.57
C ALA A 44 -7.89 5.42 13.67
N ASP A 45 -8.43 4.88 14.75
CA ASP A 45 -7.63 4.19 15.77
C ASP A 45 -6.90 2.98 15.16
N VAL A 46 -5.59 2.93 15.41
CA VAL A 46 -4.71 1.89 14.86
C VAL A 46 -5.03 0.53 15.46
N ASP A 47 -5.38 0.46 16.75
CA ASP A 47 -5.71 -0.79 17.44
C ASP A 47 -6.99 -1.40 16.90
N ASP A 48 -7.99 -0.57 16.60
CA ASP A 48 -9.23 -1.02 15.96
C ASP A 48 -8.96 -1.54 14.55
N ALA A 49 -8.16 -0.83 13.75
CA ALA A 49 -7.80 -1.28 12.41
C ALA A 49 -7.01 -2.59 12.42
N VAL A 50 -6.12 -2.77 13.40
CA VAL A 50 -5.39 -4.04 13.61
C VAL A 50 -6.35 -5.17 13.95
N GLN A 51 -7.29 -4.95 14.87
CA GLN A 51 -8.27 -5.95 15.27
C GLN A 51 -9.16 -6.36 14.09
N GLU A 52 -9.69 -5.39 13.35
CA GLU A 52 -10.50 -5.67 12.16
C GLU A 52 -9.74 -6.45 11.10
N ALA A 53 -8.48 -6.08 10.85
CA ALA A 53 -7.63 -6.80 9.90
C ALA A 53 -7.36 -8.24 10.34
N LEU A 54 -7.11 -8.48 11.63
CA LEU A 54 -6.93 -9.83 12.20
C LEU A 54 -8.23 -10.66 12.10
N LEU A 55 -9.40 -10.06 12.31
CA LEU A 55 -10.70 -10.71 12.14
C LEU A 55 -10.98 -11.08 10.68
N VAL A 56 -10.61 -10.22 9.73
CA VAL A 56 -10.73 -10.54 8.30
C VAL A 56 -9.74 -11.64 7.93
N LEU A 57 -8.50 -11.56 8.44
CA LEU A 57 -7.49 -12.59 8.25
C LEU A 57 -8.00 -13.96 8.70
N SER A 58 -8.55 -14.07 9.91
CA SER A 58 -9.05 -15.33 10.44
C SER A 58 -10.23 -15.91 9.66
N ARG A 59 -11.11 -15.06 9.13
CA ARG A 59 -12.32 -15.48 8.41
C ARG A 59 -12.12 -15.74 6.92
N ARG A 60 -11.13 -15.10 6.30
CA ARG A 60 -10.98 -15.07 4.83
C ARG A 60 -9.64 -15.57 4.33
N LEU A 61 -8.77 -16.12 5.19
CA LEU A 61 -7.48 -16.66 4.77
C LEU A 61 -7.62 -17.68 3.62
N SER A 62 -8.59 -18.59 3.70
CA SER A 62 -8.86 -19.61 2.67
C SER A 62 -9.23 -19.03 1.29
N SER A 63 -9.67 -17.77 1.23
CA SER A 63 -9.98 -17.10 -0.05
C SER A 63 -8.75 -16.68 -0.85
N VAL A 64 -7.55 -16.74 -0.25
CA VAL A 64 -6.30 -16.41 -0.91
C VAL A 64 -5.96 -17.51 -1.92
N ARG A 65 -6.09 -17.22 -3.22
CA ARG A 65 -5.91 -18.20 -4.31
C ARG A 65 -4.46 -18.71 -4.45
N ALA A 66 -3.49 -17.89 -4.08
CA ALA A 66 -2.07 -18.22 -4.15
C ALA A 66 -1.35 -17.70 -2.91
N LEU A 67 -0.65 -18.57 -2.17
CA LEU A 67 0.03 -18.20 -0.93
C LEU A 67 1.09 -17.10 -1.14
N ALA A 68 1.72 -17.04 -2.32
CA ALA A 68 2.64 -15.97 -2.69
C ALA A 68 1.99 -14.57 -2.69
N ALA A 69 0.67 -14.49 -2.90
CA ALA A 69 -0.09 -13.24 -2.87
C ALA A 69 -0.49 -12.80 -1.46
N PHE A 70 -0.26 -13.63 -0.43
CA PHE A 70 -0.73 -13.39 0.94
C PHE A 70 -0.33 -12.02 1.49
N SER A 71 0.93 -11.62 1.33
CA SER A 71 1.40 -10.33 1.85
C SER A 71 0.72 -9.13 1.18
N GLY A 72 0.47 -9.22 -0.13
CA GLY A 72 -0.26 -8.17 -0.86
C GLY A 72 -1.73 -8.12 -0.47
N TRP A 73 -2.35 -9.29 -0.31
CA TRP A 73 -3.73 -9.40 0.18
C TRP A 73 -3.88 -8.84 1.60
N LEU A 74 -2.99 -9.20 2.52
CA LEU A 74 -3.01 -8.71 3.91
C LEU A 74 -2.87 -7.19 3.96
N PHE A 75 -1.98 -6.62 3.14
CA PHE A 75 -1.86 -5.17 3.01
C PHE A 75 -3.18 -4.51 2.57
N GLN A 76 -3.88 -5.09 1.58
CA GLN A 76 -5.18 -4.59 1.14
C GLN A 76 -6.25 -4.68 2.23
N VAL A 77 -6.23 -5.75 3.04
CA VAL A 77 -7.12 -5.89 4.21
C VAL A 77 -6.92 -4.73 5.18
N VAL A 78 -5.67 -4.42 5.55
CA VAL A 78 -5.35 -3.31 6.47
C VAL A 78 -5.79 -1.97 5.88
N LYS A 79 -5.47 -1.70 4.60
CA LYS A 79 -5.88 -0.46 3.93
C LYS A 79 -7.40 -0.27 3.94
N ARG A 80 -8.16 -1.33 3.68
CA ARG A 80 -9.63 -1.30 3.70
C ARG A 80 -10.19 -1.09 5.10
N ALA A 81 -9.57 -1.67 6.13
CA ALA A 81 -9.95 -1.45 7.54
C ALA A 81 -9.74 0.03 7.94
N CYS A 82 -8.53 0.58 7.70
CA CYS A 82 -8.24 2.00 7.94
C CYS A 82 -9.23 2.93 7.23
N ARG A 83 -9.54 2.67 5.94
CA ARG A 83 -10.48 3.49 5.16
C ARG A 83 -11.91 3.38 5.70
N ARG A 84 -12.37 2.18 6.08
CA ARG A 84 -13.72 1.98 6.64
C ARG A 84 -13.89 2.67 8.00
N LEU A 85 -12.92 2.52 8.89
CA LEU A 85 -12.94 3.18 10.20
C LEU A 85 -12.81 4.70 10.06
N GLY A 86 -11.95 5.17 9.16
CA GLY A 86 -11.83 6.60 8.84
C GLY A 86 -13.15 7.17 8.32
N ARG A 87 -13.85 6.45 7.44
CA ARG A 87 -15.21 6.80 6.98
C ARG A 87 -16.19 6.95 8.13
N ALA A 88 -16.21 5.98 9.04
CA ALA A 88 -17.12 5.99 10.18
C ALA A 88 -16.83 7.16 11.14
N ALA A 89 -15.55 7.50 11.34
CA ALA A 89 -15.13 8.60 12.20
C ALA A 89 -15.42 9.98 11.59
N LEU A 90 -15.25 10.14 10.27
CA LEU A 90 -15.38 11.43 9.58
C LEU A 90 -16.78 11.69 9.01
N GLY A 91 -17.63 10.66 8.90
CA GLY A 91 -18.93 10.75 8.22
C GLY A 91 -18.85 10.85 6.69
N HIS A 92 -17.65 10.79 6.11
CA HIS A 92 -17.40 10.72 4.67
C HIS A 92 -16.11 9.94 4.39
N ASP A 93 -15.89 9.51 3.15
CA ASP A 93 -14.63 8.87 2.78
C ASP A 93 -13.52 9.91 2.60
N PRO A 94 -12.42 9.83 3.37
CA PRO A 94 -11.25 10.67 3.12
C PRO A 94 -10.52 10.27 1.81
N TRP A 95 -10.84 9.10 1.25
CA TRP A 95 -10.36 8.60 -0.04
C TRP A 95 -11.54 8.35 -0.98
N ASP A 96 -12.51 9.27 -1.00
CA ASP A 96 -13.64 9.21 -1.92
C ASP A 96 -13.14 9.37 -3.36
N ASP A 97 -12.86 8.25 -4.02
CA ASP A 97 -12.38 8.20 -5.40
C ASP A 97 -13.38 8.89 -6.34
N GLU A 98 -14.68 8.79 -6.05
CA GLU A 98 -15.76 9.40 -6.84
C GLU A 98 -15.81 10.92 -6.65
N ARG A 99 -15.59 11.40 -5.42
CA ARG A 99 -15.43 12.84 -5.16
C ARG A 99 -14.10 13.39 -5.69
N ALA A 100 -13.03 12.58 -5.71
CA ALA A 100 -11.77 12.95 -6.34
C ALA A 100 -11.94 13.07 -7.85
N ASP A 101 -12.67 12.15 -8.50
CA ASP A 101 -12.98 12.20 -9.93
C ASP A 101 -13.88 13.39 -10.27
N GLN A 102 -14.90 13.68 -9.45
CA GLN A 102 -15.75 14.86 -9.63
C GLN A 102 -14.97 16.17 -9.45
N TRP A 103 -14.08 16.21 -8.45
CA TRP A 103 -13.17 17.34 -8.27
C TRP A 103 -12.27 17.50 -9.49
N LEU A 104 -11.62 16.42 -9.96
CA LEU A 104 -10.74 16.43 -11.13
C LEU A 104 -11.47 16.90 -12.40
N ALA A 105 -12.72 16.46 -12.59
CA ALA A 105 -13.58 16.88 -13.70
C ALA A 105 -14.01 18.36 -13.62
N SER A 106 -14.02 18.93 -12.41
CA SER A 106 -14.31 20.35 -12.17
C SER A 106 -13.09 21.26 -12.28
N GLN A 107 -11.88 20.69 -12.34
CA GLN A 107 -10.64 21.45 -12.49
C GLN A 107 -10.30 21.68 -13.96
N ASP A 108 -9.52 22.73 -14.21
CA ASP A 108 -8.84 22.85 -15.50
C ASP A 108 -7.77 21.75 -15.62
N THR A 109 -8.10 20.71 -16.38
CA THR A 109 -7.18 19.60 -16.62
C THR A 109 -5.88 20.01 -17.32
N ALA A 110 -5.82 21.18 -17.98
CA ALA A 110 -4.56 21.70 -18.52
C ALA A 110 -3.68 22.27 -17.40
N GLY A 111 -4.24 23.08 -16.51
CA GLY A 111 -3.57 23.57 -15.31
C GLY A 111 -3.03 22.44 -14.41
N LEU A 112 -3.85 21.43 -14.12
CA LEU A 112 -3.40 20.28 -13.31
C LEU A 112 -2.27 19.48 -13.97
N ARG A 113 -2.31 19.30 -15.29
CA ARG A 113 -1.23 18.63 -16.02
C ARG A 113 0.06 19.43 -15.94
N LEU A 114 -0.02 20.75 -16.08
CA LEU A 114 1.14 21.64 -15.98
C LEU A 114 1.75 21.61 -14.57
N GLU A 115 0.92 21.66 -13.53
CA GLU A 115 1.37 21.53 -12.13
C GLU A 115 2.04 20.18 -11.87
N LEU A 116 1.46 19.08 -12.37
CA LEU A 116 2.06 17.76 -12.26
C LEU A 116 3.41 17.68 -12.99
N VAL A 117 3.51 18.24 -14.20
CA VAL A 117 4.79 18.30 -14.95
C VAL A 117 5.83 19.08 -14.15
N ASN A 118 5.48 20.26 -13.64
CA ASN A 118 6.39 21.06 -12.82
C ASN A 118 6.84 20.32 -11.55
N ALA A 119 5.91 19.61 -10.88
CA ALA A 119 6.22 18.81 -9.71
C ALA A 119 7.20 17.67 -10.05
N LEU A 120 7.02 16.99 -11.18
CA LEU A 120 7.92 15.94 -11.65
C LEU A 120 9.29 16.51 -12.08
N GLU A 121 9.33 17.63 -12.77
CA GLU A 121 10.58 18.31 -13.18
C GLU A 121 11.37 18.87 -12.00
N SER A 122 10.71 19.17 -10.88
CA SER A 122 11.38 19.57 -9.63
C SER A 122 12.17 18.43 -8.96
N LEU A 123 11.89 17.18 -9.35
CA LEU A 123 12.56 16.02 -8.75
C LEU A 123 14.01 15.91 -9.25
N PRO A 124 14.96 15.60 -8.35
CA PRO A 124 16.28 15.10 -8.75
C PRO A 124 16.18 13.96 -9.78
N ALA A 125 17.11 13.93 -10.73
CA ALA A 125 17.05 13.06 -11.90
C ALA A 125 16.90 11.57 -11.55
N ASP A 126 17.54 11.12 -10.47
CA ASP A 126 17.50 9.73 -10.00
C ASP A 126 16.13 9.35 -9.40
N TYR A 127 15.38 10.31 -8.86
CA TYR A 127 14.01 10.14 -8.39
C TYR A 127 13.00 10.21 -9.52
N LEU A 128 13.17 11.17 -10.44
CA LEU A 128 12.33 11.28 -11.63
C LEU A 128 12.42 10.00 -12.48
N GLN A 129 13.64 9.50 -12.71
CA GLN A 129 13.87 8.28 -13.50
C GLN A 129 13.09 7.09 -12.95
N VAL A 130 13.14 6.82 -11.64
CA VAL A 130 12.42 5.66 -11.07
C VAL A 130 10.90 5.84 -11.13
N VAL A 131 10.38 7.06 -11.02
CA VAL A 131 8.94 7.35 -11.16
C VAL A 131 8.50 7.13 -12.60
N LEU A 132 9.24 7.63 -13.59
CA LEU A 132 8.91 7.42 -15.00
C LEU A 132 8.91 5.93 -15.37
N LEU A 133 9.95 5.19 -14.96
CA LEU A 133 10.02 3.75 -15.23
C LEU A 133 8.87 3.00 -14.55
N ARG A 134 8.46 3.42 -13.35
CA ARG A 134 7.40 2.73 -12.59
C ARG A 134 6.00 3.07 -13.07
N ASP A 135 5.71 4.35 -13.26
CA ASP A 135 4.35 4.88 -13.40
C ASP A 135 4.00 5.22 -14.87
N PHE A 136 4.99 5.35 -15.76
CA PHE A 136 4.78 5.54 -17.20
C PHE A 136 5.18 4.32 -18.04
N ALA A 137 6.33 3.71 -17.75
CA ALA A 137 6.78 2.49 -18.43
C ALA A 137 6.25 1.20 -17.77
N GLU A 138 5.46 1.32 -16.70
CA GLU A 138 4.81 0.23 -15.96
C GLU A 138 5.73 -0.89 -15.46
N MET A 139 7.04 -0.63 -15.37
CA MET A 139 8.02 -1.64 -14.97
C MET A 139 7.84 -2.08 -13.52
N SER A 140 8.07 -3.36 -13.25
CA SER A 140 8.15 -3.90 -11.90
C SER A 140 9.37 -3.34 -11.18
N ILE A 141 9.34 -3.33 -9.84
CA ILE A 141 10.47 -2.88 -9.03
C ILE A 141 11.75 -3.70 -9.33
N ALA A 142 11.60 -4.97 -9.71
CA ALA A 142 12.73 -5.83 -10.06
C ALA A 142 13.33 -5.43 -11.42
N GLU A 143 12.50 -5.14 -12.42
CA GLU A 143 12.96 -4.66 -13.72
C GLU A 143 13.63 -3.29 -13.61
N ILE A 144 13.04 -2.36 -12.83
CA ILE A 144 13.63 -1.04 -12.58
C ILE A 144 15.00 -1.19 -11.90
N ALA A 145 15.10 -2.07 -10.90
CA ALA A 145 16.35 -2.34 -10.19
C ALA A 145 17.44 -2.85 -11.15
N ALA A 146 17.10 -3.74 -12.06
CA ALA A 146 18.00 -4.21 -13.10
C ALA A 146 18.40 -3.10 -14.08
N GLU A 147 17.44 -2.29 -14.53
CA GLU A 147 17.64 -1.19 -15.47
C GLU A 147 18.57 -0.09 -14.93
N VAL A 148 18.36 0.33 -13.68
CA VAL A 148 19.13 1.42 -13.05
C VAL A 148 20.39 0.93 -12.33
N GLY A 149 20.66 -0.39 -12.34
CA GLY A 149 21.83 -0.98 -11.70
C GLY A 149 21.84 -0.86 -10.16
N ASP A 150 20.70 -1.00 -9.51
CA ASP A 150 20.56 -0.85 -8.04
C ASP A 150 19.73 -1.98 -7.42
N SER A 151 19.64 -2.02 -6.08
CA SER A 151 18.83 -2.98 -5.35
C SER A 151 17.34 -2.63 -5.40
N THR A 152 16.48 -3.66 -5.34
CA THR A 152 15.02 -3.46 -5.22
C THR A 152 14.61 -2.67 -3.97
N ALA A 153 15.43 -2.71 -2.91
CA ALA A 153 15.22 -1.93 -1.69
C ALA A 153 15.47 -0.43 -1.91
N ALA A 154 16.57 -0.10 -2.61
CA ALA A 154 16.90 1.26 -2.96
C ALA A 154 15.87 1.85 -3.95
N VAL A 155 15.44 1.09 -4.97
CA VAL A 155 14.35 1.53 -5.88
C VAL A 155 13.06 1.83 -5.11
N LYS A 156 12.66 0.99 -4.15
CA LYS A 156 11.49 1.26 -3.29
C LYS A 156 11.65 2.55 -2.49
N SER A 157 12.84 2.77 -1.93
CA SER A 157 13.15 3.99 -1.17
C SER A 157 13.10 5.23 -2.06
N ARG A 158 13.70 5.17 -3.25
CA ARG A 158 13.68 6.25 -4.24
C ARG A 158 12.27 6.57 -4.72
N LEU A 159 11.47 5.56 -5.08
CA LEU A 159 10.06 5.75 -5.46
C LEU A 159 9.23 6.40 -4.34
N HIS A 160 9.44 5.97 -3.09
CA HIS A 160 8.74 6.57 -1.97
C HIS A 160 9.12 8.04 -1.81
N ARG A 161 10.43 8.37 -1.80
CA ARG A 161 10.91 9.75 -1.68
C ARG A 161 10.43 10.64 -2.83
N ALA A 162 10.53 10.14 -4.07
CA ALA A 162 10.07 10.86 -5.25
C ALA A 162 8.58 11.26 -5.14
N ARG A 163 7.72 10.33 -4.72
CA ARG A 163 6.28 10.59 -4.54
C ARG A 163 5.98 11.52 -3.36
N THR A 164 6.78 11.46 -2.30
CA THR A 164 6.65 12.41 -1.18
C THR A 164 7.02 13.82 -1.62
N MET A 165 8.14 13.99 -2.33
CA MET A 165 8.57 15.31 -2.84
C MET A 165 7.56 15.90 -3.82
N ALA A 166 7.07 15.10 -4.78
CA ALA A 166 6.04 15.55 -5.72
C ALA A 166 4.75 15.95 -4.99
N ARG A 167 4.36 15.21 -3.93
CA ARG A 167 3.21 15.56 -3.09
C ARG A 167 3.44 16.88 -2.34
N GLU A 168 4.61 17.05 -1.73
CA GLU A 168 4.95 18.28 -1.01
C GLU A 168 4.92 19.50 -1.95
N TYR A 169 5.39 19.35 -3.18
CA TYR A 169 5.30 20.40 -4.21
C TYR A 169 3.85 20.76 -4.55
N LEU A 170 2.96 19.76 -4.67
CA LEU A 170 1.56 19.97 -5.07
C LEU A 170 0.65 20.47 -3.93
N ILE A 171 1.06 20.32 -2.67
CA ILE A 171 0.29 20.74 -1.48
C ILE A 171 0.88 22.03 -0.88
N GLY A 172 2.09 22.42 -1.30
CA GLY A 172 2.83 23.59 -0.83
C GLY A 172 2.33 24.91 -1.38
#